data_AF-A0A635N3P3-F1
#
_entry.id   AF-A0A635N3P3-F1
#
_cell.length_a   1.000
_cell.length_b   1.000
_cell.length_c   1.000
_cell.angle_alpha   90.00
_cell.angle_beta   90.00
_cell.angle_gamma   90.00
#
_symmetry.space_group_name_H-M   'P 1'
#
loop_
_entity.id
_entity.type
_entity.pdbx_description
1 polymer ?
#
loop_
_entity_poly.entity_id
_entity_poly.type
_entity_poly.pdbx_seq_one_letter_code
_entity_poly.pdbx_strand_id
1 'polypeptide(L)'
;MSREYWPPDLLAVYFSEKFNNAEDSPFFNRLKNRVLHEEIERDWSVSSSVFIDGVLSLISKNPRSDRYTINATNSKNSEKGRKRLLNENVNDISPLRAIYIEGNDRAIEQVLNIFFKSVNDIFWTEDCIAEKTVLIRAIGISALFQFLRKKLLDMDAITIINLNSLCQSLNGIDPKEFTKKEVYQSTSVGKKKIYDFLIESTMGK
;
A
#
# COMPACT_ATOMS: atom_id res chain seq x y z
N MET A 1 -3.03 -8.07 -22.97
CA MET A 1 -2.65 -6.63 -23.01
C MET A 1 -1.31 -6.49 -22.31
N SER A 2 -0.31 -5.87 -22.94
CA SER A 2 1.02 -5.64 -22.33
C SER A 2 0.89 -4.79 -21.06
N ARG A 3 1.70 -5.07 -20.02
CA ARG A 3 1.64 -4.38 -18.72
C ARG A 3 1.90 -2.88 -18.82
N GLU A 4 2.62 -2.46 -19.85
CA GLU A 4 2.88 -1.04 -20.15
C GLU A 4 1.61 -0.24 -20.46
N TYR A 5 0.48 -0.89 -20.75
CA TYR A 5 -0.82 -0.23 -20.96
C TYR A 5 -1.76 -0.37 -19.76
N TRP A 6 -1.30 -0.99 -18.67
CA TRP A 6 -2.14 -1.12 -17.50
C TRP A 6 -2.27 0.24 -16.81
N PRO A 7 -3.50 0.76 -16.64
CA PRO A 7 -3.73 1.94 -15.82
C PRO A 7 -3.49 1.65 -14.34
N PRO A 8 -3.38 2.69 -13.48
CA PRO A 8 -2.97 2.51 -12.09
C PRO A 8 -3.87 1.53 -11.31
N ASP A 9 -5.17 1.59 -11.56
CA ASP A 9 -6.17 0.76 -10.90
C ASP A 9 -6.11 -0.71 -11.33
N LEU A 10 -5.78 -0.99 -12.60
CA LEU A 10 -5.55 -2.38 -13.04
C LEU A 10 -4.30 -2.98 -12.40
N LEU A 11 -3.21 -2.20 -12.29
CA LEU A 11 -2.00 -2.64 -11.60
C LEU A 11 -2.24 -2.87 -10.10
N ALA A 12 -3.03 -2.00 -9.45
CA ALA A 12 -3.38 -2.17 -8.04
C ALA A 12 -4.25 -3.42 -7.79
N VAL A 13 -5.20 -3.72 -8.67
CA VAL A 13 -5.96 -4.98 -8.64
C VAL A 13 -5.03 -6.18 -8.79
N TYR A 14 -4.12 -6.14 -9.77
CA TYR A 14 -3.13 -7.21 -9.95
C TYR A 14 -2.28 -7.43 -8.69
N PHE A 15 -1.81 -6.37 -8.02
CA PHE A 15 -1.09 -6.53 -6.77
C PHE A 15 -1.97 -7.09 -5.65
N SER A 16 -3.22 -6.67 -5.53
CA SER A 16 -4.14 -7.26 -4.55
C SER A 16 -4.29 -8.76 -4.76
N GLU A 17 -4.49 -9.21 -6.00
CA GLU A 17 -4.60 -10.65 -6.32
C GLU A 17 -3.29 -11.39 -6.04
N LYS A 18 -2.16 -10.81 -6.44
CA LYS A 18 -0.85 -11.43 -6.23
C LYS A 18 -0.53 -11.59 -4.74
N PHE A 19 -0.76 -10.55 -3.94
CA PHE A 19 -0.52 -10.59 -2.49
C PHE A 19 -1.53 -11.48 -1.76
N ASN A 20 -2.73 -11.69 -2.30
CA ASN A 20 -3.70 -12.62 -1.73
C ASN A 20 -3.35 -14.09 -2.01
N ASN A 21 -2.68 -14.39 -3.13
CA ASN A 21 -2.44 -15.76 -3.59
C ASN A 21 -1.01 -16.29 -3.36
N ALA A 22 -0.07 -15.45 -2.95
CA ALA A 22 1.31 -15.87 -2.68
C ALA A 22 1.44 -16.33 -1.22
N GLU A 23 1.80 -17.59 -0.98
CA GLU A 23 1.94 -18.17 0.38
C GLU A 23 2.93 -17.42 1.28
N ASP A 24 3.96 -16.80 0.69
CA ASP A 24 4.96 -16.01 1.41
C ASP A 24 4.52 -14.55 1.67
N SER A 25 3.32 -14.19 1.22
CA SER A 25 2.73 -12.87 1.43
C SER A 25 2.04 -12.79 2.80
N PRO A 26 2.26 -11.70 3.56
CA PRO A 26 1.48 -11.40 4.76
C PRO A 26 -0.04 -11.31 4.56
N PHE A 27 -0.48 -11.18 3.30
CA PHE A 27 -1.88 -11.05 2.92
C PHE A 27 -2.46 -12.34 2.31
N PHE A 28 -1.72 -13.46 2.32
CA PHE A 28 -2.19 -14.73 1.78
C PHE A 28 -3.56 -15.11 2.33
N ASN A 29 -4.57 -15.25 1.46
CA ASN A 29 -5.98 -15.50 1.80
C ASN A 29 -6.63 -14.51 2.79
N ARG A 30 -6.17 -13.25 2.83
CA ARG A 30 -6.65 -12.22 3.78
C ARG A 30 -7.34 -11.02 3.10
N LEU A 31 -7.26 -10.90 1.78
CA LEU A 31 -7.88 -9.83 1.00
C LEU A 31 -9.17 -10.32 0.35
N LYS A 32 -10.30 -10.04 1.00
CA LYS A 32 -11.63 -10.45 0.54
C LYS A 32 -12.02 -9.76 -0.75
N ASN A 33 -12.10 -10.51 -1.84
CA ASN A 33 -12.79 -10.06 -3.04
C ASN A 33 -14.27 -10.46 -2.96
N ARG A 34 -15.19 -9.47 -2.94
CA ARG A 34 -16.64 -9.73 -2.81
C ARG A 34 -17.24 -10.50 -3.98
N VAL A 35 -16.55 -10.56 -5.12
CA VAL A 35 -17.04 -11.18 -6.36
C VAL A 35 -16.66 -12.66 -6.47
N LEU A 36 -15.58 -13.06 -5.79
CA LEU A 36 -15.03 -14.42 -5.86
C LEU A 36 -15.36 -15.16 -4.55
N HIS A 37 -15.79 -16.42 -4.66
CA HIS A 37 -15.98 -17.28 -3.49
C HIS A 37 -14.61 -17.83 -3.05
N GLU A 38 -13.77 -16.96 -2.50
CA GLU A 38 -12.42 -17.29 -2.05
C GLU A 38 -12.45 -17.95 -0.66
N GLU A 39 -11.58 -18.95 -0.46
CA GLU A 39 -11.28 -19.43 0.89
C GLU A 39 -10.49 -18.34 1.62
N ILE A 40 -11.08 -17.78 2.68
CA ILE A 40 -10.52 -16.68 3.43
C ILE A 40 -10.12 -17.18 4.82
N GLU A 41 -8.98 -16.70 5.30
CA GLU A 41 -8.52 -16.97 6.65
C GLU A 41 -9.54 -16.56 7.72
N ARG A 42 -9.63 -17.39 8.76
CA ARG A 42 -10.68 -17.25 9.79
C ARG A 42 -10.31 -16.27 10.90
N ASP A 43 -9.03 -16.08 11.16
CA ASP A 43 -8.50 -15.19 12.20
C ASP A 43 -8.73 -13.72 11.85
N TRP A 44 -8.34 -13.29 10.64
CA TRP A 44 -8.59 -11.95 10.15
C TRP A 44 -8.55 -11.83 8.63
N SER A 45 -9.27 -10.83 8.14
CA SER A 45 -9.32 -10.49 6.72
C SER A 45 -9.96 -9.12 6.52
N VAL A 46 -9.60 -8.47 5.41
CA VAL A 46 -10.07 -7.11 5.04
C VAL A 46 -10.56 -7.09 3.60
N SER A 47 -11.35 -6.09 3.24
CA SER A 47 -11.75 -5.88 1.84
C SER A 47 -10.52 -5.61 0.96
N SER A 48 -10.42 -6.28 -0.19
CA SER A 48 -9.36 -6.03 -1.17
C SER A 48 -9.27 -4.56 -1.60
N SER A 49 -10.41 -3.86 -1.61
CA SER A 49 -10.48 -2.43 -1.92
C SER A 49 -9.56 -1.57 -1.04
N VAL A 50 -9.36 -1.93 0.23
CA VAL A 50 -8.50 -1.18 1.15
C VAL A 50 -7.03 -1.27 0.72
N PHE A 51 -6.60 -2.44 0.27
CA PHE A 51 -5.26 -2.65 -0.27
C PHE A 51 -5.09 -1.94 -1.61
N ILE A 52 -6.09 -2.06 -2.50
CA ILE A 52 -6.11 -1.41 -3.82
C ILE A 52 -5.99 0.12 -3.68
N ASP A 53 -6.80 0.73 -2.80
CA ASP A 53 -6.76 2.18 -2.53
C ASP A 53 -5.40 2.60 -1.96
N GLY A 54 -4.82 1.76 -1.11
CA GLY A 54 -3.47 1.92 -0.57
C GLY A 54 -2.42 1.99 -1.67
N VAL A 55 -2.36 0.99 -2.55
CA VAL A 55 -1.44 0.95 -3.70
C VAL A 55 -1.66 2.14 -4.64
N LEU A 56 -2.92 2.45 -4.97
CA LEU A 56 -3.27 3.59 -5.81
C LEU A 56 -2.67 4.90 -5.27
N SER A 57 -2.78 5.12 -3.95
CA SER A 57 -2.24 6.32 -3.30
C SER A 57 -0.72 6.48 -3.41
N LEU A 58 0.00 5.40 -3.70
CA LEU A 58 1.45 5.39 -3.90
C LEU A 58 1.85 5.72 -5.33
N ILE A 59 1.01 5.39 -6.33
CA ILE A 59 1.37 5.49 -7.75
C ILE A 59 0.65 6.60 -8.51
N SER A 60 -0.52 7.05 -8.05
CA SER A 60 -1.33 8.05 -8.78
C SER A 60 -2.31 8.79 -7.88
N LYS A 61 -2.33 10.12 -7.99
CA LYS A 61 -3.32 11.03 -7.37
C LYS A 61 -4.66 11.04 -8.12
N ASN A 62 -4.67 10.73 -9.43
CA ASN A 62 -5.89 10.71 -10.24
C ASN A 62 -5.96 9.50 -11.18
N PRO A 63 -6.22 8.28 -10.64
CA PRO A 63 -6.18 7.04 -11.41
C PRO A 63 -7.14 7.03 -12.61
N ARG A 64 -8.30 7.68 -12.46
CA ARG A 64 -9.31 7.77 -13.52
C ARG A 64 -8.81 8.60 -14.70
N SER A 65 -8.19 9.75 -14.43
CA SER A 65 -7.60 10.58 -15.49
C SER A 65 -6.44 9.84 -16.16
N ASP A 66 -5.55 9.24 -15.38
CA ASP A 66 -4.41 8.47 -15.91
C ASP A 66 -4.88 7.33 -16.82
N ARG A 67 -5.97 6.62 -16.46
CA ARG A 67 -6.58 5.59 -17.30
C ARG A 67 -7.05 6.12 -18.65
N TYR A 68 -7.73 7.27 -18.69
CA TYR A 68 -8.15 7.87 -19.95
C TYR A 68 -6.95 8.27 -20.80
N THR A 69 -5.93 8.88 -20.20
CA THR A 69 -4.71 9.28 -20.89
C THR A 69 -3.96 8.08 -21.48
N ILE A 70 -3.79 7.01 -20.70
CA ILE A 70 -3.12 5.77 -21.15
C ILE A 70 -3.86 5.15 -22.33
N ASN A 71 -5.20 5.10 -22.27
CA ASN A 71 -6.04 4.44 -23.28
C ASN A 71 -6.48 5.34 -24.44
N ALA A 72 -6.05 6.60 -24.49
CA ALA A 72 -6.47 7.54 -25.52
C ALA A 72 -6.08 7.05 -26.93
N THR A 73 -7.05 6.80 -27.80
CA THR A 73 -6.80 6.32 -29.17
C THR A 73 -6.33 7.43 -30.12
N ASN A 74 -6.73 8.68 -29.86
CA ASN A 74 -6.45 9.85 -30.70
C ASN A 74 -5.52 10.87 -30.00
N SER A 75 -4.49 10.38 -29.31
CA SER A 75 -3.54 11.27 -28.63
C SER A 75 -2.59 11.93 -29.63
N LYS A 76 -2.33 13.24 -29.46
CA LYS A 76 -1.24 13.95 -30.16
C LYS A 76 0.15 13.56 -29.64
N ASN A 77 0.21 12.85 -28.51
CA ASN A 77 1.44 12.35 -27.92
C ASN A 77 1.92 11.08 -28.66
N SER A 78 3.16 11.07 -29.13
CA SER A 78 3.79 9.91 -29.76
C SER A 78 4.06 8.77 -28.78
N GLU A 79 4.10 9.04 -27.48
CA GLU A 79 4.25 8.04 -26.44
C GLU A 79 3.03 7.10 -26.37
N LYS A 80 3.27 5.89 -25.87
CA LYS A 80 2.26 4.83 -25.70
C LYS A 80 2.19 4.37 -24.25
N GLY A 81 1.05 3.80 -23.89
CA GLY A 81 0.84 3.24 -22.57
C GLY A 81 1.09 4.27 -21.46
N ARG A 82 1.72 3.82 -20.36
CA ARG A 82 2.05 4.64 -19.19
C ARG A 82 2.98 5.81 -19.49
N LYS A 83 3.84 5.73 -20.51
CA LYS A 83 4.73 6.86 -20.90
C LYS A 83 3.97 8.10 -21.37
N ARG A 84 2.70 7.96 -21.74
CA ARG A 84 1.82 9.12 -22.01
C ARG A 84 1.65 10.03 -20.79
N LEU A 85 1.96 9.53 -19.60
CA LEU A 85 1.86 10.28 -18.35
C LEU A 85 3.10 11.11 -18.01
N LEU A 86 4.21 11.01 -18.77
CA LEU A 86 5.48 11.68 -18.45
C LEU A 86 5.35 13.19 -18.21
N ASN A 87 4.44 13.85 -18.94
CA ASN A 87 4.20 15.30 -18.83
C ASN A 87 2.78 15.62 -18.32
N GLU A 88 2.05 14.62 -17.82
CA GLU A 88 0.67 14.75 -17.38
C GLU A 88 0.59 14.72 -15.86
N ASN A 89 -0.33 15.50 -15.30
CA ASN A 89 -0.52 15.62 -13.86
C ASN A 89 0.79 15.96 -13.12
N VAL A 90 1.50 17.02 -13.57
CA VAL A 90 2.80 17.47 -13.03
C VAL A 90 2.78 17.72 -11.51
N ASN A 91 1.59 17.98 -10.94
CA ASN A 91 1.38 18.18 -9.50
C ASN A 91 1.11 16.86 -8.73
N ASP A 92 1.24 15.71 -9.37
CA ASP A 92 1.08 14.41 -8.73
C ASP A 92 2.37 14.00 -8.00
N ILE A 93 2.31 14.15 -6.68
CA ILE A 93 3.36 13.82 -5.73
C ILE A 93 3.23 12.40 -5.18
N SER A 94 2.68 11.46 -5.93
CA SER A 94 2.63 10.06 -5.49
C SER A 94 4.04 9.45 -5.54
N PRO A 95 4.55 8.86 -4.43
CA PRO A 95 5.97 8.54 -4.28
C PRO A 95 6.52 7.54 -5.31
N LEU A 96 5.67 6.66 -5.84
CA LEU A 96 6.04 5.63 -6.81
C LEU A 96 5.57 5.96 -8.24
N ARG A 97 5.10 7.20 -8.51
CA ARG A 97 4.58 7.60 -9.83
C ARG A 97 5.61 7.41 -10.94
N ALA A 98 6.85 7.87 -10.72
CA ALA A 98 7.92 7.74 -11.73
C ALA A 98 8.20 6.26 -12.04
N ILE A 99 8.38 5.42 -11.01
CA ILE A 99 8.60 3.97 -11.12
C ILE A 99 7.45 3.29 -11.89
N TYR A 100 6.21 3.71 -11.63
CA TYR A 100 5.04 3.23 -12.33
C TYR A 100 5.05 3.61 -13.83
N ILE A 101 5.35 4.87 -14.15
CA ILE A 101 5.43 5.38 -15.52
C ILE A 101 6.52 4.67 -16.32
N GLU A 102 7.67 4.41 -15.69
CA GLU A 102 8.78 3.65 -16.25
C GLU A 102 8.45 2.16 -16.47
N GLY A 103 7.36 1.65 -15.91
CA GLY A 103 6.93 0.27 -16.06
C GLY A 103 7.65 -0.71 -15.12
N ASN A 104 8.33 -0.21 -14.08
CA ASN A 104 9.08 -1.04 -13.14
C ASN A 104 8.16 -1.58 -12.02
N ASP A 105 7.19 -2.42 -12.41
CA ASP A 105 6.22 -3.04 -11.51
C ASP A 105 6.91 -3.85 -10.38
N ARG A 106 8.07 -4.45 -10.68
CA ARG A 106 8.86 -5.23 -9.72
C ARG A 106 9.36 -4.37 -8.57
N ALA A 107 9.81 -3.14 -8.82
CA ALA A 107 10.25 -2.24 -7.76
C ALA A 107 9.09 -1.83 -6.84
N ILE A 108 7.91 -1.56 -7.40
CA ILE A 108 6.69 -1.28 -6.62
C ILE A 108 6.33 -2.48 -5.74
N GLU A 109 6.35 -3.68 -6.30
CA GLU A 109 6.12 -4.92 -5.57
C GLU A 109 7.12 -5.11 -4.42
N GLN A 110 8.41 -4.85 -4.66
CA GLN A 110 9.45 -4.95 -3.64
C GLN A 110 9.21 -3.97 -2.48
N VAL A 111 8.81 -2.72 -2.76
CA VAL A 111 8.43 -1.74 -1.73
C VAL A 111 7.31 -2.30 -0.85
N LEU A 112 6.25 -2.81 -1.47
CA LEU A 112 5.09 -3.38 -0.75
C LEU A 112 5.49 -4.61 0.07
N ASN A 113 6.26 -5.54 -0.52
CA ASN A 113 6.71 -6.76 0.15
C ASN A 113 7.61 -6.47 1.35
N ILE A 114 8.64 -5.64 1.19
CA ILE A 114 9.58 -5.30 2.28
C ILE A 114 8.81 -4.68 3.46
N PHE A 115 7.94 -3.72 3.15
CA PHE A 115 7.20 -3.02 4.18
C PHE A 115 6.20 -3.94 4.89
N PHE A 116 5.34 -4.65 4.16
CA PHE A 116 4.30 -5.46 4.79
C PHE A 116 4.81 -6.74 5.44
N LYS A 117 5.93 -7.32 4.98
CA LYS A 117 6.60 -8.40 5.72
C LYS A 117 7.11 -7.90 7.07
N SER A 118 7.73 -6.72 7.10
CA SER A 118 8.16 -6.11 8.36
C SER A 118 6.98 -5.78 9.29
N VAL A 119 5.87 -5.25 8.75
CA VAL A 119 4.65 -5.01 9.52
C VAL A 119 4.09 -6.32 10.10
N ASN A 120 4.07 -7.39 9.32
CA ASN A 120 3.62 -8.69 9.77
C ASN A 120 4.43 -9.20 10.96
N ASP A 121 5.76 -9.18 10.81
CA ASP A 121 6.69 -9.72 11.80
C ASP A 121 6.65 -8.93 13.11
N ILE A 122 6.42 -7.62 13.05
CA ILE A 122 6.39 -6.74 14.22
C ILE A 122 4.99 -6.67 14.84
N PHE A 123 3.95 -6.43 14.03
CA PHE A 123 2.64 -6.00 14.51
C PHE A 123 1.52 -7.03 14.37
N TRP A 124 1.66 -8.03 13.49
CA TRP A 124 0.63 -9.04 13.26
C TRP A 124 1.03 -10.38 13.90
N THR A 125 1.54 -10.32 15.12
CA THR A 125 1.83 -11.50 15.93
C THR A 125 0.54 -12.23 16.32
N GLU A 126 0.65 -13.52 16.63
CA GLU A 126 -0.49 -14.35 17.05
C GLU A 126 -1.27 -13.72 18.22
N ASP A 127 -0.55 -13.21 19.23
CA ASP A 127 -1.15 -12.52 20.39
C ASP A 127 -1.94 -11.27 19.97
N CYS A 128 -1.34 -10.41 19.12
CA CYS A 128 -2.00 -9.19 18.67
C CYS A 128 -3.23 -9.48 17.80
N ILE A 129 -3.17 -10.54 16.97
CA ILE A 129 -4.30 -11.01 16.18
C ILE A 129 -5.41 -11.54 17.10
N ALA A 130 -5.08 -12.36 18.10
CA ALA A 130 -6.04 -12.90 19.07
C ALA A 130 -6.73 -11.77 19.86
N GLU A 131 -6.01 -10.71 20.21
CA GLU A 131 -6.57 -9.51 20.86
C GLU A 131 -7.38 -8.61 19.91
N LYS A 132 -7.41 -8.94 18.61
CA LYS A 132 -8.08 -8.18 17.54
C LYS A 132 -7.53 -6.76 17.40
N THR A 133 -6.20 -6.66 17.32
CA THR A 133 -5.46 -5.42 17.02
C THR A 133 -6.13 -4.63 15.89
N VAL A 134 -6.02 -3.31 15.94
CA VAL A 134 -6.62 -2.45 14.91
C VAL A 134 -5.85 -2.48 13.59
N LEU A 135 -4.58 -2.91 13.61
CA LEU A 135 -3.70 -2.92 12.43
C LEU A 135 -4.10 -3.96 11.37
N ILE A 136 -4.83 -5.00 11.76
CA ILE A 136 -5.40 -6.01 10.83
C ILE A 136 -6.82 -5.66 10.37
N ARG A 137 -7.30 -4.45 10.68
CA ARG A 137 -8.61 -3.94 10.22
C ARG A 137 -8.41 -2.97 9.07
N ALA A 138 -9.50 -2.70 8.34
CA ALA A 138 -9.50 -1.76 7.22
C ALA A 138 -8.82 -0.41 7.56
N ILE A 139 -9.16 0.18 8.71
CA ILE A 139 -8.54 1.45 9.15
C ILE A 139 -7.04 1.32 9.44
N GLY A 140 -6.59 0.18 9.94
CA GLY A 140 -5.19 -0.11 10.20
C GLY A 140 -4.39 -0.25 8.91
N ILE A 141 -4.87 -1.07 7.98
CA ILE A 141 -4.26 -1.21 6.65
C ILE A 141 -4.21 0.14 5.93
N SER A 142 -5.29 0.94 5.96
CA SER A 142 -5.27 2.29 5.40
C SER A 142 -4.25 3.21 6.08
N ALA A 143 -4.12 3.16 7.41
CA ALA A 143 -3.14 3.95 8.14
C ALA A 143 -1.69 3.54 7.82
N LEU A 144 -1.43 2.23 7.67
CA LEU A 144 -0.14 1.69 7.27
C LEU A 144 0.27 2.16 5.87
N PHE A 145 -0.65 2.16 4.89
CA PHE A 145 -0.39 2.74 3.58
C PHE A 145 -0.16 4.26 3.64
N GLN A 146 -0.92 4.98 4.47
CA GLN A 146 -0.73 6.41 4.67
C GLN A 146 0.64 6.72 5.27
N PHE A 147 1.07 5.92 6.24
CA PHE A 147 2.40 5.99 6.86
C PHE A 147 3.51 5.69 5.84
N LEU A 148 3.40 4.58 5.11
CA LEU A 148 4.35 4.21 4.04
C LEU A 148 4.46 5.33 3.01
N ARG A 149 3.33 5.87 2.53
CA ARG A 149 3.30 6.98 1.57
C ARG A 149 4.08 8.19 2.07
N LYS A 150 3.85 8.60 3.33
CA LYS A 150 4.57 9.74 3.93
C LYS A 150 6.07 9.46 4.00
N LYS A 151 6.47 8.29 4.47
CA LYS A 151 7.89 7.93 4.61
C LYS A 151 8.60 7.83 3.26
N LEU A 152 7.95 7.30 2.23
CA LEU A 152 8.52 7.28 0.88
C LEU A 152 8.70 8.69 0.29
N LEU A 153 7.84 9.65 0.65
CA LEU A 153 7.98 11.04 0.22
C LEU A 153 9.08 11.81 0.94
N ASP A 154 9.38 11.41 2.19
CA ASP A 154 10.42 12.01 3.00
C ASP A 154 11.81 11.39 2.74
N MET A 155 11.88 10.29 1.98
CA MET A 155 13.14 9.64 1.60
C MET A 155 13.81 10.37 0.43
N ASP A 156 15.12 10.61 0.54
CA ASP A 156 15.92 11.16 -0.56
C ASP A 156 15.91 10.27 -1.81
N ALA A 157 15.87 8.95 -1.60
CA ALA A 157 15.76 7.95 -2.65
C ALA A 157 15.08 6.68 -2.13
N ILE A 158 14.25 6.07 -2.98
CA ILE A 158 13.57 4.80 -2.68
C ILE A 158 14.52 3.64 -3.02
N THR A 159 15.34 3.24 -2.04
CA THR A 159 16.29 2.13 -2.15
C THR A 159 15.97 1.04 -1.13
N ILE A 160 16.46 -0.18 -1.37
CA ILE A 160 16.31 -1.29 -0.42
C ILE A 160 16.90 -0.94 0.95
N ILE A 161 18.02 -0.22 1.00
CA ILE A 161 18.68 0.21 2.23
C ILE A 161 17.76 1.16 3.02
N ASN A 162 17.22 2.19 2.36
CA ASN A 162 16.35 3.16 3.02
C ASN A 162 15.01 2.53 3.46
N LEU A 163 14.45 1.61 2.66
CA LEU A 163 13.27 0.84 3.04
C LEU A 163 13.52 -0.05 4.26
N ASN A 164 14.66 -0.74 4.32
CA ASN A 164 15.02 -1.56 5.47
C ASN A 164 15.25 -0.70 6.71
N SER A 165 15.89 0.47 6.57
CA SER A 165 16.05 1.43 7.68
C SER A 165 14.70 1.93 8.21
N LEU A 166 13.75 2.22 7.31
CA LEU A 166 12.37 2.53 7.70
C LEU A 166 11.76 1.37 8.51
N CYS A 167 11.89 0.13 8.04
CA CYS A 167 11.33 -1.02 8.71
C CYS A 167 11.99 -1.27 10.08
N GLN A 168 13.30 -1.08 10.19
CA GLN A 168 14.03 -1.15 11.47
C GLN A 168 13.53 -0.11 12.47
N SER A 169 13.14 1.08 12.03
CA SER A 169 12.59 2.11 12.93
C SER A 169 11.29 1.65 13.63
N LEU A 170 10.54 0.72 13.03
CA LEU A 170 9.32 0.16 13.60
C LEU A 170 9.57 -0.83 14.74
N ASN A 171 10.76 -1.46 14.82
CA ASN A 171 11.10 -2.45 15.85
C ASN A 171 11.05 -1.89 17.28
N GLY A 172 11.15 -0.56 17.43
CA GLY A 172 11.07 0.10 18.73
C GLY A 172 9.65 0.35 19.22
N ILE A 173 8.62 -0.08 18.48
CA ILE A 173 7.21 0.11 18.83
C ILE A 173 6.67 -1.17 19.45
N ASP A 174 6.05 -1.06 20.63
CA ASP A 174 5.34 -2.18 21.23
C ASP A 174 4.07 -2.49 20.42
N PRO A 175 3.94 -3.69 19.82
CA PRO A 175 2.78 -4.04 19.01
C PRO A 175 1.47 -4.08 19.81
N LYS A 176 1.53 -4.26 21.13
CA LYS A 176 0.36 -4.21 22.02
C LYS A 176 -0.26 -2.81 22.11
N GLU A 177 0.45 -1.76 21.68
CA GLU A 177 -0.15 -0.43 21.56
C GLU A 177 -1.45 -0.47 20.74
N PHE A 178 -1.44 -1.20 19.63
CA PHE A 178 -2.55 -1.24 18.68
C PHE A 178 -3.70 -2.17 19.10
N THR A 179 -3.64 -2.80 20.28
CA THR A 179 -4.76 -3.57 20.83
C THR A 179 -5.73 -2.71 21.67
N LYS A 180 -5.35 -1.44 21.94
CA LYS A 180 -6.12 -0.42 22.68
C LYS A 180 -7.32 0.13 21.87
N LYS A 181 -8.43 -0.60 21.87
CA LYS A 181 -9.64 -0.33 21.04
C LYS A 181 -10.31 1.01 21.36
N GLU A 182 -10.22 1.45 22.61
CA GLU A 182 -10.72 2.74 23.10
C GLU A 182 -9.94 3.92 22.52
N VAL A 183 -8.65 3.74 22.24
CA VAL A 183 -7.80 4.75 21.62
C VAL A 183 -8.03 4.77 20.11
N TYR A 184 -8.01 3.60 19.47
CA TYR A 184 -8.06 3.43 18.03
C TYR A 184 -9.42 2.91 17.54
N GLN A 185 -10.42 3.79 17.60
CA GLN A 185 -11.77 3.47 17.12
C GLN A 185 -11.80 3.20 15.62
N SER A 186 -12.76 2.39 15.15
CA SER A 186 -12.94 2.07 13.71
C SER A 186 -13.56 3.23 12.92
N THR A 187 -12.90 4.39 12.95
CA THR A 187 -13.34 5.67 12.36
C THR A 187 -12.17 6.37 11.67
N SER A 188 -12.46 7.42 10.89
CA SER A 188 -11.43 8.28 10.30
C SER A 188 -10.50 8.91 11.34
N VAL A 189 -11.04 9.21 12.54
CA VAL A 189 -10.25 9.72 13.68
C VAL A 189 -9.29 8.64 14.20
N GLY A 190 -9.76 7.40 14.36
CA GLY A 190 -8.87 6.31 14.80
C GLY A 190 -7.79 5.98 13.76
N LYS A 191 -8.12 5.99 12.46
CA LYS A 191 -7.13 5.89 11.39
C LYS A 191 -6.04 6.96 11.53
N LYS A 192 -6.45 8.22 11.75
CA LYS A 192 -5.52 9.33 11.94
C LYS A 192 -4.63 9.11 13.17
N LYS A 193 -5.19 8.67 14.30
CA LYS A 193 -4.42 8.37 15.52
C LYS A 193 -3.35 7.28 15.28
N ILE A 194 -3.69 6.21 14.56
CA ILE A 194 -2.71 5.15 14.21
C ILE A 194 -1.56 5.77 13.40
N TYR A 195 -1.90 6.55 12.37
CA TYR A 195 -0.92 7.21 11.52
C TYR A 195 -0.04 8.19 12.32
N ASP A 196 -0.63 9.07 13.12
CA ASP A 196 0.08 10.08 13.92
C ASP A 196 1.05 9.37 14.90
N PHE A 197 0.59 8.32 15.60
CA PHE A 197 1.43 7.53 16.50
C PHE A 197 2.62 6.88 15.79
N LEU A 198 2.40 6.28 14.61
CA LEU A 198 3.48 5.69 13.81
C LEU A 198 4.50 6.74 13.36
N ILE A 199 4.05 7.95 12.98
CA ILE A 199 4.93 9.05 12.61
C ILE A 199 5.76 9.48 13.81
N GLU A 200 5.13 9.80 14.94
CA GLU A 200 5.79 10.27 16.16
C GLU A 200 6.82 9.24 16.68
N SER A 201 6.45 7.96 16.68
CA SER A 201 7.31 6.86 17.17
C SER A 201 8.53 6.58 16.29
N THR A 202 8.51 7.10 15.05
CA THR A 202 9.59 6.94 14.06
C THR A 202 10.24 8.29 13.69
N MET A 203 9.98 9.35 14.45
CA MET A 203 10.71 10.62 14.36
C MET A 203 11.91 10.59 15.31
N GLY A 204 13.12 10.83 14.78
CA GLY A 204 14.34 10.97 15.60
C GLY A 204 15.02 9.67 16.03
N LYS A 205 14.79 8.56 15.33
CA LYS A 205 15.58 7.33 15.42
C LYS A 205 16.30 7.07 14.11
#